data_AF-G9KXV2-F1
#
_entry.id   AF-G9KXV2-F1
#
_cell.length_a   1.000
_cell.length_b   1.000
_cell.length_c   1.000
_cell.angle_alpha   90.00
_cell.angle_beta   90.00
_cell.angle_gamma   90.00
#
_symmetry.space_group_name_H-M   'P 1'
#
loop_
_entity.id
_entity.type
_entity.pdbx_description
1 polymer ?
#
loop_
_entity_poly.entity_id
_entity_poly.type
_entity_poly.pdbx_seq_one_letter_code
_entity_poly.pdbx_strand_id
1 'polypeptide(L)'
;TKQITYMISRKRSEFGAPIKFSDQNASSVKDAYIECTAYPDNHFTLKQLEKDVGMQVIPKVKDISTQTRWTYPKNATTQYYPRELSEEEKETFEQSKPLSDFLNNTSINVEIALQQNEIMNTFIDDWKCLAEEESTFGDKTDTHLKEYQSFTDLHSLTEKMVTSVSWHPTIYGLIAVSVAVRLSFEERVHFSGKLLL
;
A
#
# COMPACT_ATOMS: atom_id res chain seq x y z
N THR A 1 9.49 24.73 -78.06
CA THR A 1 8.02 24.74 -77.89
C THR A 1 7.71 25.08 -76.44
N LYS A 2 7.06 26.23 -76.17
CA LYS A 2 6.75 26.65 -74.80
C LYS A 2 5.57 25.82 -74.29
N GLN A 3 5.81 24.98 -73.28
CA GLN A 3 4.75 24.28 -72.57
C GLN A 3 4.07 25.26 -71.61
N ILE A 4 2.75 25.39 -71.73
CA ILE A 4 1.94 26.15 -70.78
C ILE A 4 1.57 25.20 -69.65
N THR A 5 1.99 25.54 -68.43
CA THR A 5 1.71 24.75 -67.23
C THR A 5 0.73 25.52 -66.36
N TYR A 6 -0.46 24.95 -66.14
CA TYR A 6 -1.45 25.49 -65.22
C TYR A 6 -1.32 24.82 -63.85
N MET A 7 -1.36 25.59 -62.78
CA MET A 7 -1.46 25.10 -61.41
C MET A 7 -2.79 25.55 -60.83
N ILE A 8 -3.73 24.61 -60.72
CA ILE A 8 -5.03 24.84 -60.11
C ILE A 8 -4.95 24.25 -58.70
N SER A 9 -4.89 25.12 -57.69
CA SER A 9 -4.90 24.72 -56.29
C SER A 9 -5.96 25.52 -55.53
N ARG A 10 -6.53 24.89 -54.50
CA ARG A 10 -7.50 25.53 -53.63
C ARG A 10 -6.81 26.59 -52.75
N LYS A 11 -7.55 27.57 -52.24
CA LYS A 11 -7.01 28.53 -51.25
C LYS A 11 -6.60 27.79 -49.98
N ARG A 12 -5.42 28.10 -49.43
CA ARG A 12 -4.83 27.43 -48.25
C ARG A 12 -5.73 27.48 -47.01
N SER A 13 -6.52 28.53 -46.84
CA SER A 13 -7.50 28.68 -45.76
C SER A 13 -8.65 27.67 -45.80
N GLU A 14 -8.87 27.03 -46.95
CA GLU A 14 -9.94 26.05 -47.16
C GLU A 14 -9.41 24.60 -47.19
N PHE A 15 -8.13 24.40 -46.87
CA PHE A 15 -7.55 23.07 -46.77
C PHE A 15 -8.10 22.38 -45.51
N GLY A 16 -8.63 21.17 -45.67
CA GLY A 16 -9.26 20.41 -44.58
C GLY A 16 -10.70 20.82 -44.26
N ALA A 17 -11.29 21.78 -45.01
CA ALA A 17 -12.70 22.09 -44.89
C ALA A 17 -13.57 20.86 -45.28
N PRO A 18 -14.69 20.59 -44.58
CA PRO A 18 -15.54 19.45 -44.87
C PRO A 18 -16.09 19.52 -46.30
N ILE A 19 -15.82 18.49 -47.10
CA ILE A 19 -16.32 18.38 -48.48
C ILE A 19 -17.57 17.53 -48.46
N LYS A 20 -18.67 18.06 -49.03
CA LYS A 20 -19.88 17.29 -49.30
C LYS A 20 -19.83 16.85 -50.75
N PHE A 21 -19.75 15.55 -50.98
CA PHE A 21 -19.95 14.97 -52.30
C PHE A 21 -21.44 14.72 -52.49
N SER A 22 -21.97 15.16 -53.62
CA SER A 22 -23.34 14.87 -54.04
C SER A 22 -23.32 14.65 -55.54
N ASP A 23 -24.12 13.70 -56.01
CA ASP A 23 -24.31 13.49 -57.44
C ASP A 23 -24.98 14.74 -58.03
N GLN A 24 -24.30 15.40 -58.95
CA GLN A 24 -24.85 16.56 -59.65
C GLN A 24 -25.46 16.10 -60.96
N ASN A 25 -26.74 16.42 -61.16
CA ASN A 25 -27.42 16.13 -62.42
C ASN A 25 -26.89 17.08 -63.50
N ALA A 26 -26.50 16.53 -64.66
CA ALA A 26 -25.97 17.26 -65.81
C ALA A 26 -26.89 18.38 -66.33
N SER A 27 -28.20 18.34 -66.03
CA SER A 27 -29.16 19.38 -66.40
C SER A 27 -29.20 20.59 -65.46
N SER A 28 -28.51 20.53 -64.32
CA SER A 28 -28.66 21.54 -63.25
C SER A 28 -27.82 22.81 -63.44
N VAL A 29 -26.75 22.75 -64.24
CA VAL A 29 -25.84 23.87 -64.49
C VAL A 29 -25.68 24.08 -65.99
N LYS A 30 -25.82 25.33 -66.43
CA LYS A 30 -25.58 25.74 -67.82
C LYS A 30 -24.12 25.39 -68.17
N ASP A 31 -23.90 24.62 -69.25
CA ASP A 31 -22.60 24.12 -69.74
C ASP A 31 -21.99 22.90 -69.01
N ALA A 32 -22.72 22.22 -68.11
CA ALA A 32 -22.21 21.00 -67.46
C ALA A 32 -22.16 19.76 -68.38
N TYR A 33 -23.01 19.73 -69.41
CA TYR A 33 -23.02 18.68 -70.44
C TYR A 33 -23.16 19.32 -71.81
N ILE A 34 -22.17 19.08 -72.67
CA ILE A 34 -22.18 19.48 -74.07
C ILE A 34 -22.13 18.20 -74.89
N GLU A 35 -23.24 17.87 -75.52
CA GLU A 35 -23.32 16.75 -76.44
C GLU A 35 -22.85 17.23 -77.82
N CYS A 36 -21.74 16.68 -78.32
CA CYS A 36 -21.30 16.88 -79.70
C CYS A 36 -21.84 15.74 -80.56
N THR A 37 -23.15 15.74 -80.82
CA THR A 37 -23.76 14.75 -81.72
C THR A 37 -23.26 14.96 -83.15
N ALA A 38 -22.88 13.88 -83.82
CA ALA A 38 -22.57 13.95 -85.25
C ALA A 38 -23.83 14.35 -86.03
N TYR A 39 -23.81 15.54 -86.64
CA TYR A 39 -24.85 15.97 -87.57
C TYR A 39 -24.40 15.62 -89.00
N PRO A 40 -25.26 14.97 -89.81
CA PRO A 40 -24.97 14.75 -91.22
C PRO A 40 -25.11 16.10 -91.95
N ASP A 41 -24.04 16.88 -91.96
CA ASP A 41 -23.94 18.03 -92.85
C ASP A 41 -23.64 17.52 -94.26
N ASN A 42 -24.55 17.75 -95.21
CA ASN A 42 -24.34 17.32 -96.61
C ASN A 42 -23.44 18.30 -97.40
N HIS A 43 -22.99 19.41 -96.78
CA HIS A 43 -22.16 20.45 -97.41
C HIS A 43 -20.70 20.49 -96.96
N PHE A 44 -20.14 19.38 -96.45
CA PHE A 44 -18.69 19.30 -96.26
C PHE A 44 -18.00 18.67 -97.47
N THR A 45 -17.02 19.36 -98.05
CA THR A 45 -16.01 18.73 -98.91
C THR A 45 -14.86 18.25 -98.03
N LEU A 46 -14.95 17.03 -97.51
CA LEU A 46 -13.81 16.37 -96.86
C LEU A 46 -12.82 15.93 -97.94
N LYS A 47 -11.76 16.71 -98.17
CA LYS A 47 -10.60 16.22 -98.92
C LYS A 47 -9.88 15.20 -98.04
N GLN A 48 -9.97 13.92 -98.39
CA GLN A 48 -9.18 12.88 -97.75
C GLN A 48 -7.71 13.09 -98.14
N LEU A 49 -6.96 13.75 -97.27
CA LEU A 49 -5.51 13.89 -97.37
C LEU A 49 -4.92 12.78 -96.51
N GLU A 50 -4.35 11.77 -97.15
CA GLU A 50 -3.61 10.73 -96.47
C GLU A 50 -2.39 11.39 -95.81
N LYS A 51 -2.33 11.32 -94.48
CA LYS A 51 -1.22 11.87 -93.71
C LYS A 51 -0.56 10.72 -92.98
N ASP A 52 0.62 10.34 -93.44
CA ASP A 52 1.42 9.33 -92.79
C ASP A 52 1.98 9.91 -91.48
N VAL A 53 1.47 9.44 -90.35
CA VAL A 53 1.86 9.91 -89.01
C VAL A 53 2.18 8.68 -88.15
N GLY A 54 3.46 8.43 -87.95
CA GLY A 54 3.93 7.48 -86.94
C GLY A 54 3.83 8.10 -85.55
N MET A 55 3.08 7.47 -84.65
CA MET A 55 3.07 7.81 -83.23
C MET A 55 3.72 6.69 -82.44
N GLN A 56 4.91 6.94 -81.91
CA GLN A 56 5.59 6.01 -81.02
C GLN A 56 5.39 6.44 -79.57
N VAL A 57 4.66 5.64 -78.81
CA VAL A 57 4.44 5.87 -77.38
C VAL A 57 5.64 5.34 -76.61
N ILE A 58 6.55 6.23 -76.21
CA ILE A 58 7.61 5.90 -75.25
C ILE A 58 7.06 6.21 -73.84
N PRO A 59 6.94 5.21 -72.94
CA PRO A 59 6.55 5.47 -71.57
C PRO A 59 7.62 6.35 -70.90
N LYS A 60 7.23 7.55 -70.48
CA LYS A 60 8.11 8.43 -69.70
C LYS A 60 8.20 7.86 -68.29
N VAL A 61 9.18 7.00 -68.05
CA VAL A 61 9.53 6.55 -66.71
C VAL A 61 10.16 7.73 -65.99
N LYS A 62 9.58 8.12 -64.85
CA LYS A 62 10.11 9.19 -64.01
C LYS A 62 10.49 8.57 -62.69
N ASP A 63 11.78 8.56 -62.39
CA ASP A 63 12.27 8.05 -61.12
C ASP A 63 11.92 9.03 -60.01
N ILE A 64 11.21 8.53 -59.00
CA ILE A 64 10.79 9.30 -57.83
C ILE A 64 11.40 8.62 -56.61
N SER A 65 12.32 9.31 -55.95
CA SER A 65 12.89 8.88 -54.67
C SER A 65 12.27 9.69 -53.54
N THR A 66 11.84 9.02 -52.48
CA THR A 66 11.40 9.68 -51.24
C THR A 66 12.32 9.27 -50.10
N GLN A 67 12.97 10.24 -49.47
CA GLN A 67 13.77 10.01 -48.26
C GLN A 67 13.06 10.65 -47.07
N THR A 68 12.58 9.82 -46.14
CA THR A 68 11.95 10.31 -44.91
C THR A 68 13.02 10.69 -43.92
N ARG A 69 13.06 11.96 -43.48
CA ARG A 69 13.89 12.37 -42.35
C ARG A 69 13.30 11.79 -41.06
N TRP A 70 14.05 10.90 -40.41
CA TRP A 70 13.66 10.32 -39.13
C TRP A 70 13.88 11.34 -38.01
N THR A 71 12.81 11.89 -37.45
CA THR A 71 12.87 12.73 -36.25
C THR A 71 12.48 11.91 -35.03
N TYR A 72 13.35 11.84 -34.03
CA TYR A 72 13.04 11.17 -32.77
C TYR A 72 12.12 12.04 -31.91
N PRO A 73 10.92 11.57 -31.52
CA PRO A 73 10.11 12.27 -30.54
C PRO A 73 10.84 12.26 -29.20
N LYS A 74 11.00 13.44 -28.58
CA LYS A 74 11.52 13.56 -27.22
C LYS A 74 10.33 13.61 -26.27
N ASN A 75 10.24 12.63 -25.37
CA ASN A 75 9.24 12.64 -24.32
C ASN A 75 9.61 13.75 -23.32
N ALA A 76 8.75 14.75 -23.20
CA ALA A 76 8.83 15.77 -22.16
C ALA A 76 7.74 15.49 -21.13
N THR A 77 8.10 15.50 -19.86
CA THR A 77 7.16 15.43 -18.74
C THR A 77 7.36 16.65 -17.87
N THR A 78 6.29 17.16 -17.29
CA THR A 78 6.34 18.34 -16.42
C THR A 78 5.78 17.93 -15.07
N GLN A 79 6.52 18.19 -14.00
CA GLN A 79 6.05 18.06 -12.62
C GLN A 79 5.84 19.47 -12.08
N TYR A 80 4.68 19.73 -11.48
CA TYR A 80 4.40 21.00 -10.82
C TYR A 80 4.61 20.89 -9.32
N TYR A 81 5.00 22.00 -8.70
CA TYR A 81 5.03 22.18 -7.26
C TYR A 81 3.99 23.26 -6.89
N PRO A 82 3.43 23.22 -5.66
CA PRO A 82 2.58 24.29 -5.17
C PRO A 82 3.32 25.63 -5.23
N ARG A 83 2.62 26.69 -5.64
CA ARG A 83 3.20 28.03 -5.66
C ARG A 83 3.57 28.45 -4.23
N GLU A 84 4.82 28.82 -4.04
CA GLU A 84 5.28 29.50 -2.84
C GLU A 84 5.05 31.01 -3.01
N LEU A 85 4.57 31.67 -1.96
CA LEU A 85 4.43 33.12 -1.90
C LEU A 85 5.81 33.75 -1.73
N SER A 86 6.07 34.87 -2.43
CA SER A 86 7.28 35.65 -2.16
C SER A 86 7.23 36.28 -0.76
N GLU A 87 8.37 36.68 -0.21
CA GLU A 87 8.42 37.32 1.11
C GLU A 87 7.56 38.61 1.16
N GLU A 88 7.56 39.39 0.08
CA GLU A 88 6.70 40.59 -0.05
C GLU A 88 5.20 40.23 -0.01
N GLU A 89 4.80 39.16 -0.70
CA GLU A 89 3.41 38.68 -0.68
C GLU A 89 3.00 38.20 0.71
N LYS A 90 3.92 37.54 1.45
CA LYS A 90 3.66 37.11 2.84
C LYS A 90 3.44 38.28 3.77
N GLU A 91 4.28 39.31 3.73
CA GLU A 91 4.13 40.50 4.57
C GLU A 91 2.79 41.21 4.33
N THR A 92 2.37 41.33 3.06
CA THR A 92 1.05 41.91 2.74
C THR A 92 -0.11 41.05 3.24
N PHE A 93 0.04 39.72 3.19
CA PHE A 93 -0.98 38.78 3.63
C PHE A 93 -1.08 38.72 5.17
N GLU A 94 0.04 38.85 5.87
CA GLU A 94 0.10 38.96 7.34
C GLU A 94 -0.67 40.17 7.87
N GLN A 95 -0.61 41.30 7.15
CA GLN A 95 -1.35 42.52 7.49
C GLN A 95 -2.82 42.47 7.04
N SER A 96 -3.25 41.38 6.40
CA SER A 96 -4.60 41.29 5.85
C SER A 96 -5.65 40.99 6.92
N LYS A 97 -6.79 41.69 6.86
CA LYS A 97 -7.94 41.45 7.74
C LYS A 97 -8.48 40.01 7.67
N PRO A 98 -8.61 39.36 6.49
CA PRO A 98 -9.11 38.00 6.41
C PRO A 98 -8.26 36.99 7.19
N LEU A 99 -6.94 37.15 7.20
CA LEU A 99 -6.06 36.29 7.98
C LEU A 99 -6.27 36.52 9.49
N SER A 100 -6.37 37.77 9.92
CA SER A 100 -6.66 38.10 11.33
C SER A 100 -8.00 37.53 11.78
N ASP A 101 -9.05 37.68 10.98
CA ASP A 101 -10.37 37.12 11.27
C ASP A 101 -10.33 35.58 11.36
N PHE A 102 -9.60 34.93 10.45
CA PHE A 102 -9.38 33.48 10.49
C PHE A 102 -8.63 33.05 11.76
N LEU A 103 -7.55 33.74 12.12
CA LEU A 103 -6.77 33.44 13.32
C LEU A 103 -7.60 33.63 14.60
N ASN A 104 -8.41 34.69 14.68
CA ASN A 104 -9.30 34.92 15.82
C ASN A 104 -10.40 33.85 15.95
N ASN A 105 -10.91 33.34 14.83
CA ASN A 105 -11.91 32.27 14.86
C ASN A 105 -11.28 30.91 15.21
N THR A 106 -10.08 30.64 14.70
CA THR A 106 -9.37 29.37 14.94
C THR A 106 -8.71 29.30 16.31
N SER A 107 -8.30 30.43 16.89
CA SER A 107 -7.65 30.49 18.20
C SER A 107 -8.54 29.87 19.28
N ILE A 108 -9.85 30.14 19.25
CA ILE A 108 -10.83 29.56 20.17
C ILE A 108 -10.84 28.03 20.07
N ASN A 109 -10.84 27.48 18.86
CA ASN A 109 -10.85 26.03 18.66
C ASN A 109 -9.54 25.38 19.13
N VAL A 110 -8.41 26.04 18.89
CA VAL A 110 -7.10 25.58 19.37
C VAL A 110 -7.05 25.62 20.90
N GLU A 111 -7.55 26.68 21.52
CA GLU A 111 -7.62 26.82 22.98
C GLU A 111 -8.45 25.70 23.62
N ILE A 112 -9.63 25.40 23.06
CA ILE A 112 -10.47 24.29 23.53
C ILE A 112 -9.72 22.95 23.42
N ALA A 113 -9.02 22.70 22.31
CA ALA A 113 -8.24 21.48 22.13
C ALA A 113 -7.09 21.37 23.14
N LEU A 114 -6.42 22.49 23.46
CA LEU A 114 -5.38 22.54 24.48
C LEU A 114 -5.93 22.27 25.88
N GLN A 115 -7.07 22.89 26.25
CA GLN A 115 -7.74 22.64 27.52
C GLN A 115 -8.15 21.17 27.66
N GLN A 116 -8.67 20.56 26.58
CA GLN A 116 -9.04 19.15 26.59
C GLN A 116 -7.82 18.24 26.81
N ASN A 117 -6.68 18.54 26.18
CA ASN A 117 -5.44 17.80 26.38
C ASN A 117 -4.89 17.94 27.81
N GLU A 118 -5.09 19.10 28.45
CA GLU A 118 -4.68 19.35 29.84
C GLU A 118 -5.57 18.60 30.85
N ILE A 119 -6.88 18.54 30.61
CA ILE A 119 -7.84 17.86 31.49
C ILE A 119 -7.52 16.36 31.58
N MET A 120 -7.27 15.71 30.45
CA MET A 120 -7.02 14.27 30.42
C MET A 120 -6.21 13.86 29.19
N ASN A 121 -5.09 13.20 29.43
CA ASN A 121 -4.31 12.60 28.36
C ASN A 121 -4.78 11.16 28.10
N THR A 122 -5.58 10.98 27.05
CA THR A 122 -6.13 9.68 26.61
C THR A 122 -5.08 8.72 26.07
N PHE A 123 -3.86 9.19 25.82
CA PHE A 123 -2.77 8.39 25.27
C PHE A 123 -1.80 7.89 26.34
N ILE A 124 -2.11 8.13 27.62
CA ILE A 124 -1.39 7.49 28.73
C ILE A 124 -1.79 6.02 28.79
N ASP A 125 -0.79 5.16 28.85
CA ASP A 125 -0.97 3.74 29.09
C ASP A 125 -0.95 3.47 30.60
N ASP A 126 -2.14 3.40 31.20
CA ASP A 126 -2.33 3.15 32.64
C ASP A 126 -1.73 1.81 33.08
N TRP A 127 -1.61 0.82 32.18
CA TRP A 127 -1.04 -0.50 32.48
C TRP A 127 0.44 -0.41 32.83
N LYS A 128 1.16 0.56 32.26
CA LYS A 128 2.56 0.79 32.57
C LYS A 128 2.77 1.23 34.02
N CYS A 129 1.78 1.91 34.61
CA CYS A 129 1.82 2.37 36.01
C CYS A 129 1.34 1.29 37.01
N LEU A 130 0.64 0.27 36.54
CA LEU A 130 0.15 -0.85 37.37
C LEU A 130 1.12 -2.03 37.43
N ALA A 131 2.20 -2.00 36.64
CA ALA A 131 3.21 -3.04 36.59
C ALA A 131 4.33 -2.83 37.63
N GLU A 132 3.96 -2.67 38.89
CA GLU A 132 4.87 -2.98 40.00
C GLU A 132 4.38 -4.28 40.64
N GLU A 133 5.07 -5.36 40.27
CA GLU A 133 4.97 -6.68 40.89
C GLU A 133 3.55 -7.26 41.02
N GLU A 134 3.16 -8.06 40.04
CA GLU A 134 2.41 -9.28 40.37
C GLU A 134 3.38 -10.28 41.04
N SER A 135 4.01 -9.87 42.15
CA SER A 135 4.66 -10.81 43.06
C SER A 135 3.55 -11.52 43.81
N THR A 136 3.00 -12.52 43.12
CA THR A 136 2.34 -13.67 43.73
C THR A 136 1.00 -13.34 44.39
N PHE A 137 0.01 -12.93 43.58
CA PHE A 137 -1.41 -13.16 43.92
C PHE A 137 -1.70 -14.67 43.82
N GLY A 138 -1.14 -15.40 44.77
CA GLY A 138 -0.88 -16.81 44.62
C GLY A 138 0.08 -17.35 45.67
N ASP A 139 0.25 -16.69 46.82
CA ASP A 139 0.61 -17.40 48.05
C ASP A 139 -0.62 -18.21 48.50
N LYS A 140 -1.12 -19.05 47.58
CA LYS A 140 -1.72 -20.31 47.97
C LYS A 140 -0.55 -20.98 48.65
N THR A 141 -0.58 -20.95 49.97
CA THR A 141 0.15 -21.83 50.86
C THR A 141 -0.16 -23.24 50.39
N ASP A 142 0.53 -23.63 49.33
CA ASP A 142 0.47 -24.93 48.74
C ASP A 142 1.22 -25.71 49.80
N THR A 143 0.44 -26.32 50.70
CA THR A 143 0.92 -27.16 51.80
C THR A 143 1.54 -28.40 51.16
N HIS A 144 2.64 -28.20 50.46
CA HIS A 144 3.50 -29.22 49.92
C HIS A 144 4.16 -29.86 51.12
N LEU A 145 3.50 -30.88 51.67
CA LEU A 145 4.20 -31.83 52.52
C LEU A 145 5.18 -32.57 51.62
N LYS A 146 6.35 -31.96 51.43
CA LYS A 146 7.46 -32.53 50.69
C LYS A 146 8.36 -33.21 51.71
N GLU A 147 8.45 -34.53 51.63
CA GLU A 147 9.42 -35.28 52.42
C GLU A 147 10.83 -34.75 52.09
N TYR A 148 11.53 -34.26 53.11
CA TYR A 148 12.88 -33.73 52.96
C TYR A 148 13.92 -34.85 52.96
N GLN A 149 13.82 -35.76 53.93
CA GLN A 149 14.78 -36.86 54.13
C GLN A 149 14.19 -37.94 55.03
N SER A 150 14.41 -39.22 54.70
CA SER A 150 14.08 -40.38 55.54
C SER A 150 15.33 -40.87 56.27
N PHE A 151 15.20 -41.25 57.54
CA PHE A 151 16.30 -41.81 58.36
C PHE A 151 16.05 -43.29 58.66
N THR A 152 16.99 -44.16 58.31
CA THR A 152 16.96 -45.60 58.59
C THR A 152 18.33 -46.09 59.06
N ASP A 153 18.38 -46.83 60.17
CA ASP A 153 19.60 -47.48 60.66
C ASP A 153 19.67 -48.92 60.13
N LEU A 154 20.77 -49.27 59.45
CA LEU A 154 21.00 -50.59 58.88
C LEU A 154 21.38 -51.64 59.95
N HIS A 155 21.87 -51.19 61.11
CA HIS A 155 22.38 -52.08 62.16
C HIS A 155 21.32 -52.50 63.18
N SER A 156 20.16 -51.83 63.23
CA SER A 156 19.02 -52.20 64.06
C SER A 156 18.16 -53.28 63.39
N LEU A 157 18.71 -54.49 63.25
CA LEU A 157 18.03 -55.67 62.67
C LEU A 157 16.93 -56.28 63.56
N THR A 158 16.52 -55.61 64.64
CA THR A 158 15.58 -56.13 65.64
C THR A 158 14.29 -55.31 65.66
N GLU A 159 13.16 -55.97 65.92
CA GLU A 159 11.79 -55.43 65.96
C GLU A 159 11.64 -54.32 67.00
N LYS A 160 12.14 -53.13 66.68
CA LYS A 160 12.06 -51.96 67.55
C LYS A 160 11.15 -50.90 66.93
N MET A 161 10.39 -50.23 67.78
CA MET A 161 9.43 -49.19 67.42
C MET A 161 9.90 -47.84 67.97
N VAL A 162 9.74 -46.79 67.17
CA VAL A 162 9.99 -45.41 67.61
C VAL A 162 8.87 -44.99 68.56
N THR A 163 9.23 -44.59 69.78
CA THR A 163 8.27 -44.15 70.81
C THR A 163 8.20 -42.64 70.94
N SER A 164 9.31 -41.95 70.70
CA SER A 164 9.40 -40.48 70.79
C SER A 164 10.47 -39.94 69.86
N VAL A 165 10.20 -38.78 69.29
CA VAL A 165 11.11 -38.01 68.42
C VAL A 165 11.19 -36.60 68.98
N SER A 166 12.40 -36.09 69.18
CA SER A 166 12.63 -34.71 69.63
C SER A 166 13.80 -34.08 68.89
N TRP A 167 13.66 -32.80 68.54
CA TRP A 167 14.76 -32.00 68.03
C TRP A 167 15.76 -31.67 69.13
N HIS A 168 17.04 -31.59 68.78
CA HIS A 168 18.06 -31.11 69.71
C HIS A 168 17.87 -29.60 69.97
N PRO A 169 17.91 -29.12 71.23
CA PRO A 169 17.52 -27.73 71.56
C PRO A 169 18.48 -26.67 71.02
N THR A 170 19.71 -27.04 70.64
CA THR A 170 20.76 -26.07 70.27
C THR A 170 21.41 -26.36 68.92
N ILE A 171 21.26 -27.57 68.37
CA ILE A 171 21.97 -27.99 67.15
C ILE A 171 20.91 -28.21 66.07
N TYR A 172 20.89 -27.33 65.08
CA TYR A 172 19.97 -27.43 63.95
C TYR A 172 20.28 -28.66 63.10
N GLY A 173 19.23 -29.36 62.66
CA GLY A 173 19.34 -30.55 61.82
C GLY A 173 19.62 -31.87 62.57
N LEU A 174 19.78 -31.84 63.90
CA LEU A 174 19.94 -33.06 64.71
C LEU A 174 18.62 -33.46 65.39
N ILE A 175 18.26 -34.73 65.24
CA ILE A 175 17.06 -35.32 65.85
C ILE A 175 17.48 -36.46 66.77
N ALA A 176 16.93 -36.46 67.99
CA ALA A 176 17.03 -37.59 68.91
C ALA A 176 15.79 -38.47 68.77
N VAL A 177 16.00 -39.78 68.64
CA VAL A 177 14.94 -40.77 68.47
C VAL A 177 15.04 -41.79 69.61
N SER A 178 13.94 -41.97 70.36
CA SER A 178 13.82 -43.03 71.36
C SER A 178 13.21 -44.26 70.72
N VAL A 179 13.85 -45.40 70.95
CA VAL A 179 13.53 -46.66 70.30
C VAL A 179 13.35 -47.74 71.38
N ALA A 180 12.21 -48.44 71.36
CA ALA A 180 11.90 -49.51 72.30
C ALA A 180 11.62 -50.83 71.56
N VAL A 181 11.77 -51.96 72.25
CA VAL A 181 11.38 -53.26 71.69
C VAL A 181 9.88 -53.25 71.41
N ARG A 182 9.48 -53.75 70.24
CA ARG A 182 8.08 -53.87 69.85
C ARG A 182 7.44 -54.98 70.67
N LEU A 183 6.68 -54.59 71.69
CA LEU A 183 5.85 -55.49 72.47
C LEU A 183 4.37 -55.29 72.09
N SER A 184 3.63 -56.38 72.03
CA SER A 184 2.16 -56.34 71.94
C SER A 184 1.55 -55.72 73.20
N PHE A 185 0.27 -55.34 73.14
CA PHE A 185 -0.41 -54.77 74.30
C PHE A 185 -0.43 -55.73 75.50
N GLU A 186 -0.72 -57.01 75.26
CA GLU A 186 -0.78 -58.04 76.30
C GLU A 186 0.58 -58.25 76.99
N GLU A 187 1.66 -58.30 76.20
CA GLU A 187 3.02 -58.41 76.76
C GLU A 187 3.39 -57.19 77.60
N ARG A 188 3.01 -55.98 77.18
CA ARG A 188 3.24 -54.76 77.97
C ARG A 188 2.52 -54.80 79.31
N VAL A 189 1.27 -55.29 79.35
CA VAL A 189 0.50 -55.47 80.60
C VAL A 189 1.15 -56.52 81.49
N HIS A 190 1.61 -57.63 80.91
CA HIS A 190 2.29 -58.68 81.67
C HIS A 190 3.65 -58.21 82.24
N PHE A 191 4.38 -57.36 81.52
CA PHE A 191 5.65 -56.78 82.00
C PHE A 191 5.48 -55.57 82.93
N SER A 192 4.34 -54.88 82.93
CA SER A 192 4.14 -53.69 83.79
C SER A 192 4.17 -54.03 85.28
N GLY A 193 3.89 -55.28 85.65
CA GLY A 193 4.01 -55.78 87.03
C GLY A 193 5.41 -56.23 87.44
N LYS A 194 6.41 -56.22 86.54
CA LYS A 194 7.78 -56.71 86.81
C LYS A 194 8.81 -55.59 87.08
N LEU A 195 8.40 -54.33 87.24
CA LEU A 195 9.30 -53.23 87.59
C LEU A 195 9.38 -53.05 89.11
N LEU A 196 10.42 -53.64 89.72
CA LEU A 196 11.35 -53.06 90.73
C LEU A 196 12.09 -54.20 91.47
N LEU A 197 13.30 -54.50 91.00
CA LEU A 197 14.43 -54.96 91.82
C LEU A 197 15.74 -54.66 91.10
#